data_AF-A0A843SVL4-F1
#
_entry.id   AF-A0A843SVL4-F1
#
_cell.length_a   1.000
_cell.length_b   1.000
_cell.length_c   1.000
_cell.angle_alpha   90.00
_cell.angle_beta   90.00
_cell.angle_gamma   90.00
#
_symmetry.space_group_name_H-M   'P 1'
#
loop_
_entity.id
_entity.type
_entity.pdbx_description
1 polymer ?
#
loop_
_entity_poly.entity_id
_entity_poly.type
_entity_poly.pdbx_seq_one_letter_code
_entity_poly.pdbx_strand_id
1 'polypeptide(L)'
;MSRVFVPTVVVACLLWLVPVPASAQEASGISGVARDASGAVLPGVTVEASSPALIEKVRTVITDGDGRFNIVDLRSGVYSVTFSLPGFSTVKRDGIELTAGFTATINADLRVGSL
;
A
#
# COMPACT_ATOMS: atom_id res chain seq x y z
N MET A 1 39.92 -53.11 13.66
CA MET A 1 40.42 -51.78 13.26
C MET A 1 40.16 -51.62 11.76
N SER A 2 39.11 -50.90 11.38
CA SER A 2 38.97 -50.38 10.02
C SER A 2 38.14 -49.12 10.10
N ARG A 3 38.75 -48.04 9.63
CA ARG A 3 38.41 -46.66 9.92
C ARG A 3 37.19 -46.23 9.12
N VAL A 4 36.32 -45.49 9.82
CA VAL A 4 35.27 -44.57 9.37
C VAL A 4 35.57 -43.97 7.98
N PHE A 5 34.69 -44.18 7.00
CA PHE A 5 34.76 -43.56 5.67
C PHE A 5 33.41 -43.02 5.19
N VAL A 6 32.71 -42.30 6.06
CA VAL A 6 31.61 -41.38 5.70
C VAL A 6 31.70 -40.28 6.78
N PRO A 7 31.77 -38.94 6.52
CA PRO A 7 31.11 -38.23 5.41
C PRO A 7 31.77 -36.86 5.02
N THR A 8 32.95 -36.77 4.40
CA THR A 8 33.52 -35.45 4.03
C THR A 8 32.65 -34.68 3.02
N VAL A 9 31.94 -35.41 2.15
CA VAL A 9 31.01 -34.84 1.14
C VAL A 9 29.73 -34.28 1.78
N VAL A 10 29.23 -34.88 2.87
CA VAL A 10 28.01 -34.40 3.54
C VAL A 10 28.29 -33.09 4.31
N VAL A 11 29.48 -32.96 4.90
CA VAL A 11 29.89 -31.73 5.62
C VAL A 11 30.06 -30.56 4.65
N ALA A 12 30.57 -30.80 3.44
CA ALA A 12 30.72 -29.76 2.41
C ALA A 12 29.38 -29.26 1.85
N CYS A 13 28.39 -30.16 1.70
CA CYS A 13 27.06 -29.79 1.21
C CYS A 13 26.24 -29.02 2.27
N LEU A 14 26.49 -29.27 3.56
CA LEU A 14 25.82 -28.58 4.67
C LEU A 14 26.36 -27.15 4.87
N LEU A 15 27.59 -26.86 4.42
CA LEU A 15 28.22 -25.53 4.51
C LEU A 15 27.74 -24.54 3.43
N TRP A 16 26.96 -24.99 2.45
CA TRP A 16 26.43 -24.15 1.36
C TRP A 16 24.98 -23.71 1.55
N LEU A 17 24.39 -24.01 2.71
CA LEU A 17 23.07 -23.49 3.09
C LEU A 17 23.21 -22.13 3.81
N VAL A 18 23.87 -21.17 3.16
CA VAL A 18 23.90 -19.79 3.68
C VAL A 18 22.58 -19.13 3.29
N PRO A 19 21.71 -18.74 4.25
CA PRO A 19 20.51 -18.00 3.93
C PRO A 19 20.89 -16.67 3.30
N VAL A 20 20.58 -16.49 2.02
CA VAL A 20 20.72 -15.21 1.34
C VAL A 20 19.65 -14.27 1.93
N PRO A 21 20.00 -13.08 2.43
CA PRO A 21 18.99 -12.10 2.82
C PRO A 21 18.15 -11.76 1.60
N ALA A 22 16.90 -12.22 1.59
CA ALA A 22 15.90 -11.76 0.63
C ALA A 22 15.59 -10.30 0.98
N SER A 23 15.95 -9.37 0.11
CA SER A 23 15.49 -7.98 0.23
C SER A 23 13.97 -7.99 0.07
N ALA A 24 13.24 -7.91 1.19
CA ALA A 24 11.82 -7.61 1.14
C ALA A 24 11.69 -6.19 0.58
N GLN A 25 11.07 -6.06 -0.59
CA GLN A 25 10.80 -4.75 -1.18
C GLN A 25 9.91 -4.00 -0.18
N GLU A 26 10.39 -2.88 0.35
CA GLU A 26 9.65 -2.12 1.36
C GLU A 26 8.40 -1.55 0.71
N ALA A 27 7.27 -2.22 0.92
CA ALA A 27 5.99 -1.86 0.32
C ALA A 27 5.55 -0.49 0.86
N SER A 28 5.39 0.48 -0.03
CA SER A 28 4.82 1.77 0.32
C SER A 28 3.30 1.74 0.24
N GLY A 29 2.63 2.72 0.85
CA GLY A 29 1.18 2.79 0.84
C GLY A 29 0.60 4.17 1.03
N ILE A 30 -0.70 4.28 0.84
CA ILE A 30 -1.49 5.47 1.16
C ILE A 30 -2.67 5.02 2.01
N SER A 31 -2.82 5.61 3.18
CA SER A 31 -3.91 5.33 4.11
C SER A 31 -4.56 6.60 4.59
N GLY A 32 -5.71 6.50 5.24
CA GLY A 32 -6.36 7.65 5.83
C GLY A 32 -7.81 7.36 6.21
N VAL A 33 -8.53 8.46 6.46
CA VAL A 33 -9.95 8.44 6.81
C VAL A 33 -10.70 9.43 5.94
N ALA A 34 -11.84 9.00 5.40
CA ALA A 34 -12.80 9.87 4.73
C ALA A 34 -13.91 10.27 5.71
N ARG A 35 -14.24 11.56 5.73
CA ARG A 35 -15.27 12.17 6.57
C ARG A 35 -16.10 13.16 5.76
N ASP A 36 -17.26 13.54 6.29
CA ASP A 36 -17.99 14.71 5.79
C ASP A 36 -17.62 15.97 6.59
N ALA A 37 -18.06 17.14 6.10
CA ALA A 37 -17.76 18.45 6.69
C ALA A 37 -18.23 18.67 8.14
N SER A 38 -19.15 17.83 8.65
CA SER A 38 -19.53 17.79 10.07
C SER A 38 -18.56 16.98 10.94
N GLY A 39 -17.65 16.24 10.32
CA GLY A 39 -16.67 15.37 10.96
C GLY A 39 -17.12 13.92 11.13
N ALA A 40 -18.31 13.53 10.64
CA ALA A 40 -18.75 12.14 10.67
C ALA A 40 -17.96 11.30 9.65
N VAL A 41 -17.71 10.04 9.98
CA VAL A 41 -16.98 9.11 9.10
C VAL A 41 -17.85 8.67 7.94
N LEU A 42 -17.25 8.50 6.76
CA LEU A 42 -17.94 8.11 5.55
C LEU A 42 -17.52 6.71 5.09
N PRO A 43 -18.33 5.68 5.35
CA PRO A 43 -18.13 4.36 4.74
C PRO A 43 -18.55 4.36 3.26
N GLY A 44 -17.95 3.47 2.47
CA GLY A 44 -18.33 3.27 1.07
C GLY A 44 -17.76 4.29 0.07
N VAL A 45 -16.94 5.24 0.54
CA VAL A 45 -16.17 6.15 -0.34
C VAL A 45 -15.19 5.32 -1.16
N THR A 46 -15.25 5.47 -2.49
CA THR A 46 -14.28 4.93 -3.44
C THR A 46 -13.03 5.81 -3.42
N VAL A 47 -11.89 5.20 -3.15
CA VAL A 47 -10.58 5.87 -3.10
C VAL A 47 -9.68 5.31 -4.19
N GLU A 48 -9.28 6.17 -5.12
CA GLU A 48 -8.47 5.81 -6.28
C GLU A 48 -7.11 6.49 -6.22
N ALA A 49 -6.04 5.73 -6.07
CA ALA A 49 -4.67 6.20 -6.19
C ALA A 49 -4.16 5.96 -7.62
N SER A 50 -3.90 7.05 -8.35
CA SER A 50 -3.39 7.04 -9.72
C SER A 50 -1.95 7.52 -9.77
N SER A 51 -1.09 6.83 -10.53
CA SER A 51 0.29 7.24 -10.75
C SER A 51 0.84 6.69 -12.07
N PRO A 52 1.68 7.45 -12.79
CA PRO A 52 2.48 6.91 -13.89
C PRO A 52 3.50 5.85 -13.43
N ALA A 53 3.80 5.77 -12.13
CA ALA A 53 4.70 4.75 -11.57
C ALA A 53 4.02 3.37 -11.44
N LEU A 54 2.69 3.30 -11.47
CA LEU A 54 1.94 2.05 -11.44
C LEU A 54 1.80 1.44 -12.84
N ILE A 55 2.00 0.12 -12.94
CA ILE A 55 1.76 -0.63 -14.19
C ILE A 55 0.26 -0.57 -14.53
N GLU A 56 -0.59 -0.74 -13.53
CA GLU A 56 -2.06 -0.74 -13.59
C GLU A 56 -2.63 0.69 -13.74
N LYS A 57 -1.77 1.72 -13.63
CA LYS A 57 -2.06 3.16 -13.58
C LYS A 57 -2.91 3.62 -12.39
N VAL A 58 -3.87 2.82 -11.93
CA VAL A 58 -4.78 3.15 -10.82
C VAL A 58 -4.91 1.94 -9.90
N ARG A 59 -4.91 2.19 -8.59
CA ARG A 59 -5.39 1.24 -7.57
C ARG A 59 -6.57 1.82 -6.82
N THR A 60 -7.59 1.00 -6.61
CA THR A 60 -8.86 1.41 -6.02
C THR A 60 -9.17 0.58 -4.79
N VAL A 61 -9.62 1.25 -3.74
CA VAL A 61 -10.15 0.62 -2.51
C VAL A 61 -11.43 1.34 -2.08
N ILE A 62 -12.20 0.71 -1.21
CA ILE A 62 -13.41 1.29 -0.61
C ILE A 62 -13.15 1.48 0.88
N THR A 63 -13.60 2.61 1.43
CA THR A 63 -13.53 2.87 2.87
C THR A 63 -14.43 1.92 3.66
N ASP A 64 -13.94 1.48 4.82
CA ASP A 64 -14.67 0.60 5.74
C ASP A 64 -15.73 1.33 6.58
N GLY A 65 -16.33 0.63 7.55
CA GLY A 65 -17.36 1.17 8.44
C GLY A 65 -16.92 2.36 9.29
N ASP A 66 -15.62 2.50 9.55
CA ASP A 66 -15.01 3.62 10.27
C ASP A 66 -14.51 4.72 9.32
N GLY A 67 -14.85 4.63 8.03
CA GLY A 67 -14.41 5.53 6.97
C GLY A 67 -12.92 5.40 6.64
N ARG A 68 -12.25 4.34 7.11
CA ARG A 68 -10.80 4.15 6.94
C ARG A 68 -10.52 3.47 5.62
N PHE A 69 -9.37 3.78 5.02
CA PHE A 69 -8.87 3.07 3.85
C PHE A 69 -7.37 2.85 3.96
N ASN A 70 -6.89 1.83 3.23
CA ASN A 70 -5.47 1.53 3.13
C ASN A 70 -5.17 0.92 1.75
N ILE A 71 -4.34 1.61 0.97
CA ILE A 71 -3.81 1.16 -0.31
C ILE A 71 -2.36 0.78 -0.08
N VAL A 72 -2.05 -0.50 -0.20
CA VAL A 72 -0.71 -1.06 0.03
C VAL A 72 -0.03 -1.44 -1.27
N ASP A 73 1.27 -1.78 -1.17
CA ASP A 73 2.05 -2.29 -2.30
C ASP A 73 2.10 -1.28 -3.46
N LEU A 74 2.23 0.00 -3.10
CA LEU A 74 2.46 1.09 -4.03
C LEU A 74 3.95 1.25 -4.28
N ARG A 75 4.30 1.54 -5.53
CA ARG A 75 5.68 1.89 -5.91
C ARG A 75 5.99 3.32 -5.47
N SER A 76 7.26 3.60 -5.20
CA SER A 76 7.71 4.98 -4.98
C SER A 76 7.44 5.84 -6.21
N GLY A 77 6.91 7.04 -6.02
CA GLY A 77 6.53 7.94 -7.10
C GLY A 77 5.53 9.01 -6.64
N VAL A 78 5.07 9.82 -7.60
CA VAL A 78 4.06 10.84 -7.34
C VAL A 78 2.67 10.27 -7.64
N TYR A 79 1.75 10.46 -6.72
CA TYR A 79 0.37 9.98 -6.79
C TYR A 79 -0.64 11.12 -6.79
N SER A 80 -1.75 10.85 -7.46
CA SER A 80 -3.01 11.57 -7.33
C SER A 80 -4.01 10.64 -6.66
N VAL A 81 -4.64 11.07 -5.57
CA VAL A 81 -5.69 10.32 -4.87
C VAL A 81 -7.03 11.00 -5.05
N THR A 82 -8.00 10.28 -5.60
CA THR A 82 -9.37 10.76 -5.81
C THR A 82 -10.32 10.03 -4.87
N PHE A 83 -11.17 10.78 -4.20
CA PHE A 83 -12.22 10.29 -3.30
C PHE A 83 -13.58 10.60 -3.92
N SER A 84 -14.42 9.58 -4.09
CA SER A 84 -15.75 9.73 -4.66
C SER A 84 -16.78 8.92 -3.89
N LEU A 85 -17.95 9.52 -3.67
CA LEU A 85 -19.10 8.88 -3.06
C LEU A 85 -20.37 9.50 -3.65
N PRO A 86 -21.36 8.70 -4.12
CA PRO A 86 -22.61 9.23 -4.65
C PRO A 86 -23.31 10.18 -3.67
N GLY A 87 -23.80 11.31 -4.17
CA GLY A 87 -24.38 12.38 -3.34
C GLY A 87 -23.36 13.30 -2.68
N PHE A 88 -22.06 13.08 -2.87
CA PHE A 88 -20.98 13.94 -2.40
C PHE A 88 -20.16 14.50 -3.56
N SER A 89 -19.55 15.65 -3.34
CA SER A 89 -18.56 16.24 -4.23
C SER A 89 -17.27 15.43 -4.21
N THR A 90 -16.75 15.12 -5.39
CA THR A 90 -15.46 14.44 -5.55
C THR A 90 -14.32 15.32 -5.01
N VAL A 91 -13.42 14.71 -4.23
CA VAL A 91 -12.22 15.37 -3.70
C VAL A 91 -10.99 14.75 -4.35
N LYS A 92 -10.10 15.58 -4.88
CA LYS A 92 -8.85 15.12 -5.49
C LYS A 92 -7.65 15.74 -4.76
N ARG A 93 -6.66 14.90 -4.47
CA ARG A 93 -5.38 15.27 -3.84
C ARG A 93 -4.24 14.88 -4.77
N ASP A 94 -3.63 15.88 -5.38
CA ASP A 94 -2.51 15.71 -6.31
C ASP A 94 -1.16 15.92 -5.60
N GLY A 95 -0.08 15.45 -6.22
CA GLY A 95 1.29 15.75 -5.78
C GLY A 95 1.74 14.97 -4.54
N ILE A 96 1.13 13.81 -4.26
CA ILE A 96 1.51 12.99 -3.10
C ILE A 96 2.78 12.23 -3.44
N GLU A 97 3.91 12.68 -2.89
CA GLU A 97 5.19 12.00 -3.04
C GLU A 97 5.28 10.80 -2.08
N LEU A 98 5.48 9.61 -2.65
CA LEU A 98 5.60 8.38 -1.91
C LEU A 98 7.02 7.82 -2.03
N THR A 99 7.71 7.66 -0.91
CA THR A 99 9.03 7.02 -0.81
C THR A 99 8.91 5.53 -0.49
N ALA A 100 9.92 4.73 -0.83
CA ALA A 100 9.95 3.29 -0.54
C ALA A 100 9.78 3.04 0.97
N GLY A 101 8.98 2.04 1.35
CA GLY A 101 8.73 1.67 2.75
C GLY A 101 7.92 2.67 3.58
N PHE A 102 7.43 3.75 2.98
CA PHE A 102 6.65 4.77 3.67
C PHE A 102 5.15 4.65 3.37
N THR A 103 4.31 4.88 4.38
CA THR A 103 2.86 5.02 4.20
C THR A 103 2.44 6.47 4.41
N ALA A 104 2.00 7.13 3.35
CA ALA A 104 1.46 8.47 3.43
C ALA A 104 0.04 8.44 4.05
N THR A 105 -0.25 9.38 4.96
CA THR A 105 -1.58 9.53 5.55
C THR A 105 -2.31 10.69 4.87
N ILE A 106 -3.38 10.39 4.13
CA ILE A 106 -4.17 11.36 3.36
C ILE A 106 -5.63 11.26 3.78
N ASN A 107 -6.10 12.22 4.55
CA ASN A 107 -7.50 12.32 4.95
C ASN A 107 -8.30 13.16 3.95
N ALA A 108 -9.58 12.85 3.80
CA ALA A 108 -10.50 13.56 2.93
C ALA A 108 -11.74 14.02 3.69
N ASP A 109 -12.19 15.23 3.37
CA ASP A 109 -13.42 15.82 3.86
C ASP A 109 -14.33 16.08 2.67
N LEU A 110 -15.36 15.25 2.50
CA LEU A 110 -16.28 15.29 1.37
C LEU A 110 -17.49 16.14 1.77
N ARG A 111 -17.82 17.10 0.91
CA ARG A 111 -19.04 17.90 1.07
C ARG A 111 -20.16 17.24 0.28
N VAL A 112 -21.39 17.32 0.79
CA VAL A 112 -22.58 16.92 0.04
C VAL A 112 -22.60 17.68 -1.30
N GLY A 113 -22.72 16.95 -2.39
CA GLY A 113 -22.73 17.51 -3.73
C GLY A 113 -24.14 17.95 -4.12
N SER A 114 -24.26 19.13 -4.74
CA SER A 114 -25.45 19.45 -5.52
C SER A 114 -25.33 18.70 -6.85
N LEU A 115 -26.23 17.74 -7.07
CA LEU A 115 -26.28 16.92 -8.29
C LEU A 115 -26.37 17.77 -9.56
#